data_AF-A0A966FH98-F1
#
_entry.id   AF-A0A966FH98-F1
#
_cell.length_a   1.000
_cell.length_b   1.000
_cell.length_c   1.000
_cell.angle_alpha   90.00
_cell.angle_beta   90.00
_cell.angle_gamma   90.00
#
_symmetry.space_group_name_H-M   'P 1'
#
loop_
_entity.id
_entity.type
_entity.pdbx_description
1 polymer ?
#
loop_
_entity_poly.entity_id
_entity_poly.type
_entity_poly.pdbx_seq_one_letter_code
_entity_poly.pdbx_strand_id
1 'polypeptide(L)'
;MSAQQIAALFSQTRAAGVHGLCFSPYAEGQTAGDLVSEAQIRSRIAIIAPHTQWLRTSSCTEGHDLIPVLARAQGLKTMAGAWIGPDRKRNEREIASLVKLAQQGLVDIAAVGNEVLLRNDLPQEELLDYIRRVRAALPDSVAVGCVDAYYEFLDRPALVQACDVVLANCYPFWEGVDINHAQPYLKQLYTLVHKAAGDKRVIITETGWPGQGQLVAAAVPSPENAMRNFIETQEWARLEGVELFYFTSFDEAWKVGAEGDVGAHWGLWDKEGKPKFA
;
A
#
# COMPACT_ATOMS: atom_id res chain seq x y z
N MET A 1 -4.56 -26.73 -8.76
CA MET A 1 -3.17 -26.73 -9.27
C MET A 1 -2.31 -27.46 -8.25
N SER A 2 -1.23 -28.14 -8.66
CA SER A 2 -0.27 -28.68 -7.69
C SER A 2 0.56 -27.54 -7.08
N ALA A 3 1.15 -27.76 -5.90
CA ALA A 3 2.03 -26.77 -5.25
C ALA A 3 3.17 -26.30 -6.17
N GLN A 4 3.76 -27.20 -6.96
CA GLN A 4 4.80 -26.86 -7.93
C GLN A 4 4.29 -25.96 -9.06
N GLN A 5 3.07 -26.20 -9.55
CA GLN A 5 2.44 -25.34 -10.56
C GLN A 5 2.14 -23.95 -9.98
N ILE A 6 1.71 -23.87 -8.72
CA ILE A 6 1.46 -22.61 -8.02
C ILE A 6 2.76 -21.81 -7.89
N ALA A 7 3.85 -22.43 -7.41
CA ALA A 7 5.15 -21.77 -7.28
C ALA A 7 5.73 -21.28 -8.62
N ALA A 8 5.59 -22.09 -9.68
CA ALA A 8 6.00 -21.71 -11.02
C ALA A 8 5.20 -20.51 -11.55
N LEU A 9 3.87 -20.53 -11.40
CA LEU A 9 3.01 -19.43 -11.84
C LEU A 9 3.21 -18.16 -11.01
N PHE A 10 3.44 -18.30 -9.70
CA PHE A 10 3.81 -17.19 -8.82
C PHE A 10 5.08 -16.50 -9.30
N SER A 11 6.13 -17.30 -9.56
CA SER A 11 7.41 -16.78 -10.04
C SER A 11 7.29 -16.07 -11.39
N GLN A 12 6.51 -16.63 -12.32
CA GLN A 12 6.21 -16.01 -13.61
C GLN A 12 5.43 -14.70 -13.45
N THR A 13 4.40 -14.69 -12.61
CA THR A 13 3.56 -13.51 -12.36
C THR A 13 4.38 -12.37 -11.74
N ARG A 14 5.23 -12.67 -10.75
CA ARG A 14 6.12 -11.68 -10.13
C ARG A 14 7.16 -11.16 -11.12
N ALA A 15 7.72 -12.04 -11.97
CA ALA A 15 8.69 -11.65 -12.99
C ALA A 15 8.10 -10.77 -14.09
N ALA A 16 6.82 -10.99 -14.47
CA ALA A 16 6.11 -10.17 -15.45
C ALA A 16 5.85 -8.73 -14.96
N GLY A 17 5.90 -8.52 -13.64
CA GLY A 17 5.72 -7.23 -12.99
C GLY A 17 4.26 -6.91 -12.68
N VAL A 18 4.07 -6.00 -11.73
CA VAL A 18 2.75 -5.57 -11.23
C VAL A 18 2.54 -4.07 -11.43
N HIS A 19 1.31 -3.60 -11.23
CA HIS A 19 1.00 -2.17 -11.27
C HIS A 19 1.82 -1.41 -10.23
N GLY A 20 1.63 -1.73 -8.94
CA GLY A 20 2.33 -1.08 -7.84
C GLY A 20 2.67 -2.03 -6.71
N LEU A 21 3.70 -1.66 -5.93
CA LEU A 21 4.06 -2.33 -4.69
C LEU A 21 4.03 -1.33 -3.53
N CYS A 22 3.49 -1.76 -2.40
CA CYS A 22 3.74 -1.08 -1.14
C CYS A 22 5.21 -1.27 -0.77
N PHE A 23 5.90 -0.17 -0.46
CA PHE A 23 7.33 -0.18 -0.22
C PHE A 23 7.65 0.28 1.20
N SER A 24 8.44 -0.53 1.87
CA SER A 24 9.05 -0.19 3.15
C SER A 24 10.57 -0.40 3.06
N PRO A 25 11.37 0.60 3.42
CA PRO A 25 12.82 0.46 3.41
C PRO A 25 13.36 -0.30 4.63
N TYR A 26 12.57 -0.50 5.69
CA TYR A 26 13.06 -0.98 6.99
C TYR A 26 13.79 -2.33 6.91
N ALA A 27 14.93 -2.44 7.59
CA ALA A 27 15.69 -3.66 7.75
C ALA A 27 15.48 -4.25 9.15
N GLU A 28 16.04 -5.44 9.39
CA GLU A 28 15.97 -6.08 10.69
C GLU A 28 16.53 -5.16 11.79
N GLY A 29 15.78 -5.05 12.88
CA GLY A 29 16.09 -4.15 14.00
C GLY A 29 15.57 -2.72 13.83
N GLN A 30 14.95 -2.37 12.70
CA GLN A 30 14.29 -1.07 12.51
C GLN A 30 12.77 -1.18 12.58
N THR A 31 12.12 -0.10 12.97
CA THR A 31 10.67 0.06 13.06
C THR A 31 10.19 1.39 12.49
N ALA A 32 8.87 1.57 12.41
CA ALA A 32 8.26 2.83 11.99
C ALA A 32 8.78 4.03 12.79
N GLY A 33 9.28 5.04 12.08
CA GLY A 33 9.88 6.24 12.66
C GLY A 33 11.40 6.21 12.80
N ASP A 34 12.06 5.07 12.58
CA ASP A 34 13.52 5.04 12.50
C ASP A 34 14.02 5.73 11.23
N LEU A 35 15.20 6.34 11.34
CA LEU A 35 15.91 6.93 10.21
C LEU A 35 16.38 5.83 9.25
N VAL A 36 16.07 5.99 7.97
CA VAL A 36 16.55 5.11 6.90
C VAL A 36 17.55 5.81 5.99
N SER A 37 18.60 5.09 5.59
CA SER A 37 19.68 5.65 4.79
C SER A 37 19.39 5.58 3.29
N GLU A 38 19.98 6.48 2.50
CA GLU A 38 19.88 6.43 1.03
C GLU A 38 20.38 5.09 0.47
N ALA A 39 21.50 4.56 1.00
CA ALA A 39 22.08 3.30 0.56
C ALA A 39 21.11 2.12 0.77
N GLN A 40 20.44 2.10 1.92
CA GLN A 40 19.41 1.11 2.25
C GLN A 40 18.22 1.20 1.29
N ILE A 41 17.69 2.41 1.07
CA ILE A 41 16.56 2.63 0.15
C ILE A 41 16.94 2.22 -1.27
N ARG A 42 18.10 2.65 -1.75
CA ARG A 42 18.61 2.33 -3.10
C ARG A 42 18.76 0.82 -3.30
N SER A 43 19.32 0.12 -2.31
CA SER A 43 19.47 -1.34 -2.35
C SER A 43 18.11 -2.04 -2.49
N ARG A 44 17.13 -1.65 -1.68
CA ARG A 44 15.78 -2.24 -1.74
C ARG A 44 15.02 -1.88 -3.02
N ILE A 45 15.09 -0.64 -3.49
CA ILE A 45 14.47 -0.24 -4.77
C ILE A 45 15.06 -1.05 -5.94
N ALA A 46 16.38 -1.26 -5.97
CA ALA A 46 17.03 -2.02 -7.04
C ALA A 46 16.48 -3.46 -7.17
N ILE A 47 16.04 -4.06 -6.07
CA ILE A 47 15.44 -5.41 -6.06
C ILE A 47 14.07 -5.41 -6.76
N ILE A 48 13.24 -4.39 -6.53
CA ILE A 48 11.83 -4.40 -6.94
C ILE A 48 11.54 -3.58 -8.19
N ALA A 49 12.42 -2.65 -8.57
CA ALA A 49 12.23 -1.79 -9.74
C ALA A 49 11.96 -2.56 -11.04
N PRO A 50 12.58 -3.74 -11.30
CA PRO A 50 12.25 -4.53 -12.49
C PRO A 50 10.84 -5.15 -12.48
N HIS A 51 10.15 -5.13 -11.34
CA HIS A 51 8.92 -5.89 -11.09
C HIS A 51 7.70 -5.01 -10.82
N THR A 52 7.80 -3.70 -10.93
CA THR A 52 6.68 -2.79 -10.67
C THR A 52 6.79 -1.52 -11.51
N GLN A 53 5.67 -0.84 -11.75
CA GLN A 53 5.64 0.48 -12.37
C GLN A 53 5.52 1.60 -11.33
N TRP A 54 4.97 1.29 -10.16
CA TRP A 54 4.70 2.24 -9.08
C TRP A 54 5.25 1.77 -7.75
N LEU A 55 5.70 2.74 -6.94
CA LEU A 55 5.96 2.55 -5.51
C LEU A 55 5.01 3.41 -4.68
N ARG A 56 4.46 2.80 -3.63
CA ARG A 56 3.70 3.49 -2.59
C ARG A 56 4.49 3.54 -1.29
N THR A 57 4.53 4.72 -0.66
CA THR A 57 5.12 4.93 0.67
C THR A 57 4.08 5.50 1.62
N SER A 58 4.27 5.28 2.93
CA SER A 58 3.34 5.75 3.97
C SER A 58 3.83 6.99 4.74
N SER A 59 5.08 7.39 4.53
CA SER A 59 5.72 8.56 5.16
C SER A 59 6.59 9.30 4.14
N CYS A 60 6.87 10.57 4.43
CA CYS A 60 7.78 11.46 3.70
C CYS A 60 8.84 12.06 4.63
N THR A 61 9.06 11.52 5.82
CA THR A 61 10.09 12.01 6.75
C THR A 61 11.02 10.88 7.20
N GLU A 62 12.06 11.21 7.98
CA GLU A 62 13.04 10.24 8.48
C GLU A 62 13.71 9.40 7.38
N GLY A 63 13.99 10.03 6.23
CA GLY A 63 14.64 9.42 5.07
C GLY A 63 13.67 8.88 4.02
N HIS A 64 12.37 8.79 4.32
CA HIS A 64 11.36 8.37 3.34
C HIS A 64 11.18 9.40 2.20
N ASP A 65 11.54 10.66 2.41
CA ASP A 65 11.58 11.70 1.37
C ASP A 65 12.56 11.38 0.22
N LEU A 66 13.55 10.52 0.46
CA LEU A 66 14.48 10.06 -0.58
C LEU A 66 13.85 8.99 -1.49
N ILE A 67 12.79 8.30 -1.05
CA ILE A 67 12.19 7.20 -1.80
C ILE A 67 11.63 7.69 -3.13
N PRO A 68 10.82 8.76 -3.21
CA PRO A 68 10.31 9.23 -4.50
C PRO A 68 11.42 9.69 -5.46
N VAL A 69 12.50 10.30 -4.93
CA VAL A 69 13.68 10.71 -5.71
C VAL A 69 14.33 9.49 -6.37
N LEU A 70 14.63 8.46 -5.58
CA LEU A 70 15.32 7.26 -6.04
C LEU A 70 14.43 6.40 -6.93
N ALA A 71 13.13 6.34 -6.67
CA ALA A 71 12.16 5.63 -7.48
C ALA A 71 12.07 6.22 -8.90
N ARG A 72 11.95 7.55 -9.02
CA ARG A 72 11.89 8.22 -10.32
C ARG A 72 13.19 8.10 -11.10
N ALA A 73 14.34 8.06 -10.42
CA ALA A 73 15.62 7.78 -11.07
C ALA A 73 15.68 6.39 -11.71
N GLN A 74 14.81 5.45 -11.31
CA GLN A 74 14.63 4.13 -11.93
C GLN A 74 13.45 4.09 -12.92
N GLY A 75 12.82 5.24 -13.23
CA GLY A 75 11.66 5.32 -14.11
C GLY A 75 10.34 4.92 -13.46
N LEU A 76 10.29 4.74 -12.14
CA LEU A 76 9.08 4.39 -11.40
C LEU A 76 8.24 5.63 -11.11
N LYS A 77 6.91 5.43 -11.09
CA LYS A 77 5.95 6.41 -10.59
C LYS A 77 5.75 6.27 -9.08
N THR A 78 5.24 7.30 -8.44
CA THR A 78 5.20 7.38 -6.97
C THR A 78 3.83 7.80 -6.43
N MET A 79 3.33 6.99 -5.50
CA MET A 79 2.31 7.40 -4.54
C MET A 79 3.00 7.70 -3.21
N ALA A 80 3.21 8.98 -2.91
CA ALA A 80 3.90 9.39 -1.69
C ALA A 80 2.88 9.71 -0.59
N GLY A 81 3.05 9.10 0.59
CA GLY A 81 2.18 9.29 1.74
C GLY A 81 2.78 10.23 2.78
N ALA A 82 1.98 11.17 3.29
CA ALA A 82 2.25 11.84 4.56
C ALA A 82 1.63 11.01 5.68
N TRP A 83 2.42 10.54 6.65
CA TRP A 83 1.86 9.84 7.81
C TRP A 83 1.11 10.82 8.70
N ILE A 84 -0.16 10.56 8.93
CA ILE A 84 -1.03 11.37 9.79
C ILE A 84 -1.45 10.53 10.99
N GLY A 85 -1.24 11.07 12.19
CA GLY A 85 -1.60 10.44 13.45
C GLY A 85 -1.92 11.46 14.55
N PRO A 86 -1.87 11.07 15.84
CA PRO A 86 -2.27 11.96 16.94
C PRO A 86 -1.30 13.12 17.20
N ASP A 87 -0.03 13.00 16.77
CA ASP A 87 0.97 14.07 16.89
C ASP A 87 0.85 15.08 15.74
N ARG A 88 0.12 16.16 16.01
CA ARG A 88 -0.08 17.28 15.08
C ARG A 88 1.23 17.93 14.62
N LYS A 89 2.26 18.00 15.46
CA LYS A 89 3.56 18.57 15.05
C LYS A 89 4.26 17.67 14.06
N ARG A 90 4.11 16.35 14.19
CA ARG A 90 4.61 15.38 13.20
C ARG A 90 3.81 15.47 11.90
N ASN A 91 2.48 15.54 11.97
CA ASN A 91 1.62 15.68 10.81
C ASN A 91 2.03 16.88 9.93
N GLU A 92 2.33 18.03 10.55
CA GLU A 92 2.79 19.22 9.81
C GLU A 92 4.14 19.01 9.11
N ARG A 93 5.07 18.24 9.70
CA ARG A 93 6.35 17.92 9.05
C ARG A 93 6.15 16.99 7.84
N GLU A 94 5.32 15.97 8.00
CA GLU A 94 4.95 15.02 6.97
C GLU A 94 4.28 15.72 5.78
N ILE A 95 3.30 16.59 6.05
CA ILE A 95 2.61 17.41 5.04
C ILE A 95 3.59 18.35 4.33
N ALA A 96 4.45 19.06 5.06
CA ALA A 96 5.42 19.97 4.46
C ALA A 96 6.40 19.24 3.53
N SER A 97 6.84 18.04 3.92
CA SER A 97 7.72 17.20 3.10
C SER A 97 7.01 16.70 1.84
N LEU A 98 5.78 16.17 1.98
CA LEU A 98 4.96 15.72 0.85
C LEU A 98 4.72 16.84 -0.17
N VAL A 99 4.39 18.05 0.32
CA VAL A 99 4.18 19.23 -0.54
C VAL A 99 5.44 19.59 -1.29
N LYS A 100 6.59 19.62 -0.61
CA LYS A 100 7.89 19.90 -1.25
C LYS A 100 8.21 18.88 -2.35
N LEU A 101 8.04 17.59 -2.09
CA LEU A 101 8.33 16.53 -3.07
C LEU A 101 7.42 16.64 -4.29
N ALA A 102 6.13 16.88 -4.08
CA ALA A 102 5.17 17.02 -5.17
C ALA A 102 5.42 18.26 -6.03
N GLN A 103 5.78 19.40 -5.42
CA GLN A 103 6.17 20.62 -6.15
C GLN A 103 7.46 20.44 -6.96
N GLN A 104 8.33 19.50 -6.57
CA GLN A 104 9.52 19.11 -7.33
C GLN A 104 9.22 18.13 -8.48
N GLY A 105 7.95 17.77 -8.68
CA GLY A 105 7.54 16.79 -9.71
C GLY A 105 7.92 15.36 -9.35
N LEU A 106 8.14 15.07 -8.07
CA LEU A 106 8.56 13.75 -7.59
C LEU A 106 7.40 12.85 -7.17
N VAL A 107 6.16 13.35 -7.20
CA VAL A 107 4.96 12.67 -6.71
C VAL A 107 3.92 12.66 -7.81
N ASP A 108 3.39 11.49 -8.15
CA ASP A 108 2.28 11.34 -9.11
C ASP A 108 0.92 11.30 -8.39
N ILE A 109 0.87 10.69 -7.19
CA ILE A 109 -0.30 10.70 -6.29
C ILE A 109 0.15 11.04 -4.87
N ALA A 110 -0.50 12.01 -4.24
CA ALA A 110 -0.24 12.41 -2.85
C ALA A 110 -1.30 11.81 -1.92
N ALA A 111 -0.89 10.93 -1.01
CA ALA A 111 -1.74 10.32 0.01
C ALA A 111 -1.59 11.08 1.35
N VAL A 112 -2.68 11.62 1.87
CA VAL A 112 -2.72 12.33 3.15
C VAL A 112 -3.29 11.42 4.22
N GLY A 113 -2.40 10.76 4.96
CA GLY A 113 -2.77 9.74 5.93
C GLY A 113 -2.88 8.34 5.33
N ASN A 114 -2.76 7.38 6.24
CA ASN A 114 -3.02 5.97 6.02
C ASN A 114 -3.84 5.49 7.22
N GLU A 115 -5.04 4.98 7.02
CA GLU A 115 -5.90 4.38 8.05
C GLU A 115 -6.12 5.26 9.28
N VAL A 116 -6.23 6.57 9.07
CA VAL A 116 -6.37 7.55 10.16
C VAL A 116 -7.71 7.37 10.88
N LEU A 117 -8.76 7.09 10.11
CA LEU A 117 -10.11 6.91 10.62
C LEU A 117 -10.27 5.52 11.24
N LEU A 118 -9.75 4.48 10.57
CA LEU A 118 -9.67 3.13 11.15
C LEU A 118 -8.98 3.14 12.52
N ARG A 119 -7.82 3.79 12.63
CA ARG A 119 -7.07 3.88 13.90
C ARG A 119 -7.69 4.84 14.91
N ASN A 120 -8.72 5.61 14.53
CA ASN A 120 -9.30 6.67 15.34
C ASN A 120 -8.26 7.69 15.83
N ASP A 121 -7.23 7.94 15.03
CA ASP A 121 -6.12 8.83 15.41
C ASP A 121 -6.56 10.30 15.50
N LEU A 122 -7.49 10.70 14.62
CA LEU A 122 -8.01 12.07 14.53
C LEU A 122 -9.51 12.09 14.18
N PRO A 123 -10.24 13.15 14.56
CA PRO A 123 -11.58 13.40 14.04
C PRO A 123 -11.57 13.58 12.52
N GLN A 124 -12.65 13.14 11.86
CA GLN A 124 -12.80 13.24 10.40
C GLN A 124 -12.54 14.66 9.89
N GLU A 125 -13.14 15.69 10.50
CA GLU A 125 -13.00 17.07 10.01
C GLU A 125 -11.56 17.57 10.00
N GLU A 126 -10.74 17.15 10.97
CA GLU A 126 -9.32 17.52 11.01
C GLU A 126 -8.53 16.86 9.87
N LEU A 127 -8.85 15.60 9.55
CA LEU A 127 -8.29 14.92 8.39
C LEU A 127 -8.73 15.59 7.07
N LEU A 128 -10.00 15.97 6.94
CA LEU A 128 -10.49 16.69 5.75
C LEU A 128 -9.77 18.03 5.57
N ASP A 129 -9.47 18.74 6.66
CA ASP A 129 -8.70 19.98 6.61
C ASP A 129 -7.27 19.76 6.13
N TYR A 130 -6.60 18.68 6.56
CA TYR A 130 -5.29 18.33 6.01
C TYR A 130 -5.34 18.01 4.52
N ILE A 131 -6.33 17.22 4.07
CA ILE A 131 -6.51 16.88 2.65
C ILE A 131 -6.70 18.16 1.82
N ARG A 132 -7.59 19.06 2.24
CA ARG A 132 -7.86 20.34 1.55
C ARG A 132 -6.62 21.23 1.50
N ARG A 133 -5.86 21.32 2.60
CA ARG A 133 -4.62 22.11 2.67
C ARG A 133 -3.55 21.57 1.72
N VAL A 134 -3.36 20.25 1.68
CA VAL A 134 -2.42 19.61 0.74
C VAL A 134 -2.89 19.87 -0.69
N ARG A 135 -4.17 19.62 -1.01
CA ARG A 135 -4.72 19.88 -2.33
C ARG A 135 -4.48 21.32 -2.79
N ALA A 136 -4.73 22.31 -1.94
CA ALA A 136 -4.51 23.72 -2.26
C ALA A 136 -3.03 24.09 -2.52
N ALA A 137 -2.08 23.32 -1.99
CA ALA A 137 -0.64 23.57 -2.12
C ALA A 137 0.03 22.84 -3.30
N LEU A 138 -0.69 21.92 -3.94
CA LEU A 138 -0.16 21.04 -4.98
C LEU A 138 -0.64 21.43 -6.39
N PRO A 139 0.18 21.19 -7.43
CA PRO A 139 -0.25 21.40 -8.81
C PRO A 139 -1.37 20.43 -9.21
N ASP A 140 -2.23 20.84 -10.14
CA ASP A 140 -3.39 20.06 -10.62
C ASP A 140 -3.00 18.70 -11.22
N SER A 141 -1.75 18.54 -11.66
CA SER A 141 -1.22 17.30 -12.22
C SER A 141 -1.03 16.18 -11.19
N VAL A 142 -1.05 16.47 -9.89
CA VAL A 142 -0.85 15.48 -8.81
C VAL A 142 -2.17 15.21 -8.16
N ALA A 143 -2.74 14.00 -8.25
CA ALA A 143 -4.00 13.69 -7.57
C ALA A 143 -3.80 13.57 -6.05
N VAL A 144 -4.73 14.10 -5.25
CA VAL A 144 -4.69 14.01 -3.79
C VAL A 144 -5.80 13.08 -3.28
N GLY A 145 -5.45 12.19 -2.37
CA GLY A 145 -6.41 11.33 -1.68
C GLY A 145 -5.99 11.05 -0.25
N CYS A 146 -6.78 10.27 0.46
CA CYS A 146 -6.45 9.69 1.75
C CYS A 146 -6.53 8.18 1.63
N VAL A 147 -5.58 7.44 2.21
CA VAL A 147 -5.66 5.98 2.27
C VAL A 147 -6.39 5.58 3.53
N ASP A 148 -7.45 4.76 3.42
CA ASP A 148 -8.13 4.19 4.58
C ASP A 148 -8.77 2.84 4.24
N ALA A 149 -9.35 2.16 5.24
CA ALA A 149 -10.10 0.93 5.03
C ALA A 149 -11.29 1.18 4.10
N TYR A 150 -11.60 0.22 3.23
CA TYR A 150 -12.62 0.39 2.19
C TYR A 150 -13.95 0.95 2.73
N TYR A 151 -14.43 0.47 3.88
CA TYR A 151 -15.72 0.85 4.46
C TYR A 151 -15.76 2.31 4.94
N GLU A 152 -14.62 2.94 5.24
CA GLU A 152 -14.59 4.36 5.60
C GLU A 152 -15.09 5.23 4.44
N PHE A 153 -14.85 4.81 3.19
CA PHE A 153 -15.38 5.52 2.01
C PHE A 153 -16.87 5.26 1.75
N LEU A 154 -17.41 4.14 2.23
CA LEU A 154 -18.84 3.83 2.15
C LEU A 154 -19.61 4.67 3.16
N ASP A 155 -19.08 4.78 4.38
CA ASP A 155 -19.76 5.40 5.50
C ASP A 155 -19.57 6.92 5.55
N ARG A 156 -18.55 7.46 4.86
CA ARG A 156 -18.18 8.88 4.93
C ARG A 156 -18.14 9.55 3.55
N PRO A 157 -19.28 9.98 3.02
CA PRO A 157 -19.35 10.73 1.76
C PRO A 157 -18.48 11.99 1.74
N ALA A 158 -18.29 12.65 2.89
CA ALA A 158 -17.43 13.83 3.01
C ALA A 158 -15.94 13.52 2.74
N LEU A 159 -15.47 12.33 3.12
CA LEU A 159 -14.12 11.85 2.82
C LEU A 159 -13.96 11.66 1.31
N VAL A 160 -14.91 10.96 0.69
CA VAL A 160 -14.93 10.77 -0.77
C VAL A 160 -14.93 12.12 -1.48
N GLN A 161 -15.74 13.08 -1.03
CA GLN A 161 -15.83 14.41 -1.64
C GLN A 161 -14.51 15.19 -1.56
N ALA A 162 -13.76 15.10 -0.46
CA ALA A 162 -12.50 15.81 -0.28
C ALA A 162 -11.33 15.27 -1.11
N CYS A 163 -11.41 14.02 -1.60
CA CYS A 163 -10.35 13.38 -2.37
C CYS A 163 -10.54 13.57 -3.89
N ASP A 164 -9.47 13.78 -4.65
CA ASP A 164 -9.47 13.71 -6.12
C ASP A 164 -9.56 12.24 -6.61
N VAL A 165 -8.95 11.33 -5.84
CA VAL A 165 -8.86 9.89 -6.09
C VAL A 165 -9.17 9.13 -4.79
N VAL A 166 -9.98 8.07 -4.89
CA VAL A 166 -10.28 7.20 -3.74
C VAL A 166 -9.22 6.12 -3.63
N LEU A 167 -8.59 6.04 -2.46
CA LEU A 167 -7.46 5.17 -2.18
C LEU A 167 -7.84 4.19 -1.06
N ALA A 168 -8.26 2.97 -1.42
CA ALA A 168 -8.88 2.05 -0.47
C ALA A 168 -8.00 0.83 -0.18
N ASN A 169 -7.80 0.54 1.10
CA ASN A 169 -7.23 -0.72 1.55
C ASN A 169 -8.33 -1.79 1.57
N CYS A 170 -8.11 -2.90 0.86
CA CYS A 170 -9.09 -3.96 0.68
C CYS A 170 -8.44 -5.32 0.98
N TYR A 171 -8.75 -5.91 2.15
CA TYR A 171 -8.12 -7.15 2.60
C TYR A 171 -9.15 -8.25 2.87
N PRO A 172 -9.35 -9.21 1.95
CA PRO A 172 -10.12 -10.41 2.23
C PRO A 172 -9.59 -11.20 3.44
N PHE A 173 -8.28 -11.16 3.69
CA PHE A 173 -7.65 -11.82 4.83
C PHE A 173 -8.19 -11.32 6.18
N TRP A 174 -8.20 -9.99 6.38
CA TRP A 174 -8.69 -9.38 7.62
C TRP A 174 -10.20 -9.53 7.82
N GLU A 175 -10.92 -9.73 6.72
CA GLU A 175 -12.36 -10.03 6.68
C GLU A 175 -12.64 -11.52 6.96
N GLY A 176 -11.58 -12.33 7.17
CA GLY A 176 -11.67 -13.72 7.57
C GLY A 176 -12.16 -14.68 6.47
N VAL A 177 -12.01 -14.27 5.21
CA VAL A 177 -12.49 -14.99 4.03
C VAL A 177 -11.58 -16.17 3.71
N ASP A 178 -12.14 -17.34 3.38
CA ASP A 178 -11.37 -18.49 2.89
C ASP A 178 -10.67 -18.17 1.55
N ILE A 179 -9.49 -18.73 1.33
CA ILE A 179 -8.68 -18.46 0.13
C ILE A 179 -9.45 -18.75 -1.17
N ASN A 180 -10.37 -19.72 -1.20
CA ASN A 180 -11.14 -20.07 -2.38
C ASN A 180 -12.23 -19.03 -2.72
N HIS A 181 -12.49 -18.09 -1.80
CA HIS A 181 -13.45 -17.00 -1.97
C HIS A 181 -12.79 -15.61 -1.90
N ALA A 182 -11.47 -15.54 -1.70
CA ALA A 182 -10.75 -14.28 -1.53
C ALA A 182 -10.83 -13.37 -2.76
N GLN A 183 -10.61 -13.91 -3.96
CA GLN A 183 -10.68 -13.14 -5.21
C GLN A 183 -12.09 -12.56 -5.49
N PRO A 184 -13.18 -13.35 -5.49
CA PRO A 184 -14.50 -12.79 -5.74
C PRO A 184 -14.90 -11.79 -4.65
N TYR A 185 -14.46 -12.00 -3.41
CA TYR A 185 -14.68 -11.03 -2.33
C TYR A 185 -13.91 -9.73 -2.55
N LEU A 186 -12.63 -9.78 -2.95
CA LEU A 186 -11.86 -8.58 -3.29
C LEU A 186 -12.54 -7.75 -4.39
N LYS A 187 -13.05 -8.42 -5.43
CA LYS A 187 -13.83 -7.75 -6.49
C LYS A 187 -15.10 -7.11 -5.96
N GLN A 188 -15.77 -7.74 -5.00
CA GLN A 188 -16.94 -7.16 -4.33
C GLN A 188 -16.56 -5.91 -3.53
N LEU A 189 -15.48 -5.94 -2.74
CA LEU A 189 -14.98 -4.78 -2.01
C LEU A 189 -14.69 -3.62 -2.96
N TYR A 190 -13.96 -3.90 -4.05
CA TYR A 190 -13.67 -2.90 -5.09
C TYR A 190 -14.95 -2.31 -5.71
N THR A 191 -15.94 -3.15 -6.00
CA THR A 191 -17.23 -2.70 -6.56
C THR A 191 -17.98 -1.79 -5.59
N LEU A 192 -17.96 -2.09 -4.29
CA LEU A 192 -18.58 -1.26 -3.26
C LEU A 192 -17.92 0.13 -3.18
N VAL A 193 -16.58 0.16 -3.17
CA VAL A 193 -15.82 1.41 -3.16
C VAL A 193 -16.07 2.21 -4.44
N HIS A 194 -16.05 1.56 -5.61
CA HIS A 194 -16.33 2.21 -6.88
C HIS A 194 -17.74 2.82 -6.91
N LYS A 195 -18.74 2.15 -6.32
CA LYS A 195 -20.08 2.72 -6.20
C LYS A 195 -20.12 3.94 -5.28
N ALA A 196 -19.41 3.90 -4.15
CA ALA A 196 -19.31 5.04 -3.23
C ALA A 196 -18.54 6.23 -3.84
N ALA A 197 -17.53 5.96 -4.67
CA ALA A 197 -16.69 6.94 -5.33
C ALA A 197 -17.39 7.74 -6.44
N GLY A 198 -18.48 7.21 -7.01
CA GLY A 198 -19.14 7.79 -8.18
C GLY A 198 -18.22 7.77 -9.40
N ASP A 199 -17.99 8.93 -10.01
CA ASP A 199 -17.12 9.07 -11.19
C ASP A 199 -15.62 9.21 -10.83
N LYS A 200 -15.29 9.23 -9.53
CA LYS A 200 -13.90 9.37 -9.09
C LYS A 200 -13.13 8.08 -9.35
N ARG A 201 -11.88 8.24 -9.78
CA ARG A 201 -10.93 7.13 -9.93
C ARG A 201 -10.75 6.42 -8.58
N VAL A 202 -10.73 5.08 -8.61
CA VAL A 202 -10.51 4.23 -7.44
C VAL A 202 -9.26 3.39 -7.63
N ILE A 203 -8.39 3.38 -6.62
CA ILE A 203 -7.17 2.56 -6.57
C ILE A 203 -7.22 1.72 -5.30
N ILE A 204 -6.93 0.42 -5.43
CA ILE A 204 -6.70 -0.43 -4.26
C ILE A 204 -5.28 -0.16 -3.77
N THR A 205 -5.13 0.50 -2.63
CA THR A 205 -3.81 0.91 -2.14
C THR A 205 -3.10 -0.13 -1.30
N GLU A 206 -3.85 -1.11 -0.80
CA GLU A 206 -3.31 -2.29 -0.17
C GLU A 206 -4.25 -3.48 -0.34
N THR A 207 -3.66 -4.63 -0.65
CA THR A 207 -4.27 -5.95 -0.52
C THR A 207 -3.15 -7.00 -0.50
N GLY A 208 -3.39 -8.15 0.09
CA GLY A 208 -2.41 -9.24 0.11
C GLY A 208 -2.85 -10.38 1.01
N TRP A 209 -1.93 -11.30 1.26
CA TRP A 209 -2.14 -12.45 2.12
C TRP A 209 -0.84 -12.91 2.79
N PRO A 210 -0.82 -13.14 4.11
CA PRO A 210 0.39 -13.52 4.82
C PRO A 210 0.78 -14.98 4.54
N GLY A 211 2.08 -15.22 4.38
CA GLY A 211 2.61 -16.57 4.15
C GLY A 211 2.66 -17.45 5.40
N GLN A 212 2.53 -16.86 6.59
CA GLN A 212 2.67 -17.52 7.88
C GLN A 212 1.98 -16.69 8.99
N GLY A 213 1.58 -17.34 10.08
CA GLY A 213 1.02 -16.71 11.29
C GLY A 213 -0.34 -17.30 11.68
N GLN A 214 -1.06 -16.62 12.57
CA GLN A 214 -2.41 -17.01 12.99
C GLN A 214 -3.44 -16.79 11.88
N LEU A 215 -4.40 -17.70 11.82
CA LEU A 215 -5.58 -17.54 10.98
C LEU A 215 -6.57 -16.52 11.55
N VAL A 216 -7.29 -15.85 10.66
CA VAL A 216 -8.41 -14.98 10.98
C VAL A 216 -9.68 -15.65 10.46
N ALA A 217 -10.53 -16.16 11.36
CA ALA A 217 -11.72 -16.95 11.00
C ALA A 217 -11.42 -18.08 9.99
N ALA A 218 -11.79 -17.95 8.71
CA ALA A 218 -11.48 -18.94 7.67
C ALA A 218 -10.24 -18.61 6.84
N ALA A 219 -9.65 -17.42 7.02
CA ALA A 219 -8.46 -16.97 6.31
C ALA A 219 -7.20 -17.61 6.92
N VAL A 220 -6.66 -18.64 6.27
CA VAL A 220 -5.47 -19.37 6.71
C VAL A 220 -4.20 -18.83 6.04
N PRO A 221 -3.21 -18.30 6.81
CA PRO A 221 -1.88 -17.99 6.29
C PRO A 221 -1.14 -19.26 5.87
N SER A 222 -0.59 -19.27 4.66
CA SER A 222 0.33 -20.31 4.21
C SER A 222 1.10 -19.84 2.97
N PRO A 223 2.26 -20.43 2.64
CA PRO A 223 2.96 -20.13 1.39
C PRO A 223 2.07 -20.36 0.16
N GLU A 224 1.28 -21.44 0.16
CA GLU A 224 0.37 -21.76 -0.93
C GLU A 224 -0.73 -20.70 -1.08
N ASN A 225 -1.38 -20.28 0.02
CA ASN A 225 -2.44 -19.29 -0.04
C ASN A 225 -1.93 -17.90 -0.40
N ALA A 226 -0.74 -17.52 0.08
CA ALA A 226 -0.09 -16.26 -0.31
C ALA A 226 0.21 -16.22 -1.81
N MET A 227 0.74 -17.31 -2.37
CA MET A 227 0.99 -17.41 -3.81
C MET A 227 -0.31 -17.38 -4.62
N ARG A 228 -1.33 -18.14 -4.21
CA ARG A 228 -2.65 -18.16 -4.88
C ARG A 228 -3.30 -16.78 -4.88
N ASN A 229 -3.33 -16.12 -3.72
CA ASN A 229 -3.88 -14.77 -3.59
C ASN A 229 -3.16 -13.79 -4.53
N PHE A 230 -1.83 -13.80 -4.56
CA PHE A 230 -1.04 -12.94 -5.45
C PHE A 230 -1.38 -13.21 -6.93
N ILE A 231 -1.33 -14.47 -7.36
CA ILE A 231 -1.59 -14.85 -8.76
C ILE A 231 -3.00 -14.39 -9.19
N GLU A 232 -4.02 -14.78 -8.43
CA GLU A 232 -5.42 -14.53 -8.76
C GLU A 232 -5.74 -13.02 -8.73
N THR A 233 -5.16 -12.28 -7.79
CA THR A 233 -5.30 -10.81 -7.69
C THR A 233 -4.66 -10.11 -8.88
N GLN A 234 -3.43 -10.47 -9.24
CA GLN A 234 -2.72 -9.84 -10.36
C GLN A 234 -3.38 -10.17 -11.70
N GLU A 235 -3.85 -11.40 -11.89
CA GLU A 235 -4.57 -11.79 -13.10
C GLU A 235 -5.87 -11.00 -13.27
N TRP A 236 -6.70 -10.95 -12.22
CA TRP A 236 -7.94 -10.18 -12.22
C TRP A 236 -7.70 -8.71 -12.53
N ALA A 237 -6.76 -8.09 -11.82
CA ALA A 237 -6.46 -6.68 -11.98
C ALA A 237 -5.96 -6.34 -13.39
N ARG A 238 -5.15 -7.22 -14.01
CA ARG A 238 -4.70 -7.07 -15.39
C ARG A 238 -5.86 -7.20 -16.39
N LEU A 239 -6.76 -8.15 -16.19
CA LEU A 239 -7.89 -8.39 -17.10
C LEU A 239 -8.93 -7.28 -17.05
N GLU A 240 -9.17 -6.72 -15.86
CA GLU A 240 -10.20 -5.69 -15.66
C GLU A 240 -9.63 -4.27 -15.62
N GLY A 241 -8.31 -4.10 -15.75
CA GLY A 241 -7.66 -2.80 -15.73
C GLY A 241 -7.71 -2.11 -14.35
N VAL A 242 -7.76 -2.90 -13.27
CA VAL A 242 -7.80 -2.38 -11.90
C VAL A 242 -6.40 -1.99 -11.46
N GLU A 243 -6.27 -0.75 -10.98
CA GLU A 243 -5.03 -0.25 -10.41
C GLU A 243 -4.92 -0.69 -8.95
N LEU A 244 -3.86 -1.45 -8.64
CA LEU A 244 -3.59 -1.87 -7.28
C LEU A 244 -2.12 -1.76 -6.87
N PHE A 245 -1.92 -1.57 -5.58
CA PHE A 245 -0.66 -1.75 -4.89
C PHE A 245 -0.73 -3.01 -4.03
N TYR A 246 0.06 -4.03 -4.40
CA TYR A 246 0.13 -5.25 -3.61
C TYR A 246 0.94 -5.01 -2.33
N PHE A 247 0.41 -5.48 -1.20
CA PHE A 247 1.03 -5.40 0.10
C PHE A 247 1.68 -6.75 0.45
N THR A 248 3.01 -6.84 0.55
CA THR A 248 3.99 -5.76 0.40
C THR A 248 5.27 -6.26 -0.27
N SER A 249 6.23 -5.37 -0.54
CA SER A 249 7.50 -5.79 -1.15
C SER A 249 8.26 -6.77 -0.25
N PHE A 250 8.60 -6.41 0.98
CA PHE A 250 9.48 -7.20 1.84
C PHE A 250 8.77 -7.64 3.12
N ASP A 251 9.19 -8.77 3.69
CA ASP A 251 8.83 -9.12 5.06
C ASP A 251 9.36 -8.07 6.04
N GLU A 252 8.51 -7.64 6.97
CA GLU A 252 8.77 -6.54 7.90
C GLU A 252 8.65 -7.03 9.35
N ALA A 253 9.75 -7.51 9.91
CA ALA A 253 9.78 -8.15 11.24
C ALA A 253 9.23 -7.28 12.39
N TRP A 254 9.21 -5.96 12.24
CA TRP A 254 8.73 -5.03 13.26
C TRP A 254 7.20 -4.97 13.39
N LYS A 255 6.45 -5.45 12.39
CA LYS A 255 4.98 -5.36 12.35
C LYS A 255 4.25 -6.31 13.30
N VAL A 256 4.97 -7.23 13.95
CA VAL A 256 4.40 -8.20 14.89
C VAL A 256 3.62 -7.51 16.03
N GLY A 257 4.03 -6.31 16.43
CA GLY A 257 3.35 -5.57 17.50
C GLY A 257 1.96 -5.08 17.12
N ALA A 258 1.77 -4.56 15.91
CA ALA A 258 0.52 -3.93 15.47
C ALA A 258 -0.44 -4.94 14.80
N GLU A 259 0.11 -5.90 14.05
CA GLU A 259 -0.68 -6.82 13.21
C GLU A 259 -0.70 -8.25 13.76
N GLY A 260 -0.08 -8.52 14.91
CA GLY A 260 0.13 -9.87 15.41
C GLY A 260 1.19 -10.64 14.61
N ASP A 261 1.28 -11.96 14.81
CA ASP A 261 2.34 -12.79 14.22
C ASP A 261 2.37 -12.78 12.68
N VAL A 262 1.24 -12.53 12.02
CA VAL A 262 1.15 -12.39 10.57
C VAL A 262 1.88 -11.16 10.01
N GLY A 263 2.07 -10.11 10.82
CA GLY A 263 2.63 -8.83 10.38
C GLY A 263 4.02 -8.93 9.75
N ALA A 264 4.81 -9.92 10.18
CA ALA A 264 6.15 -10.14 9.65
C ALA A 264 6.19 -10.89 8.31
N HIS A 265 5.06 -11.32 7.74
CA HIS A 265 5.03 -12.38 6.73
C HIS A 265 4.26 -12.06 5.43
N TRP A 266 4.03 -10.78 5.15
CA TRP A 266 3.29 -10.29 3.96
C TRP A 266 4.13 -10.10 2.69
N GLY A 267 5.46 -10.10 2.81
CA GLY A 267 6.37 -9.80 1.70
C GLY A 267 6.28 -10.81 0.55
N LEU A 268 6.53 -10.34 -0.66
CA LEU A 268 6.88 -11.17 -1.82
C LEU A 268 8.36 -11.59 -1.79
N TRP A 269 9.19 -10.77 -1.13
CA TRP A 269 10.57 -11.04 -0.78
C TRP A 269 10.71 -11.14 0.74
N ASP A 270 11.71 -11.88 1.21
CA ASP A 270 12.05 -11.96 2.63
C ASP A 270 12.71 -10.66 3.12
N LYS A 271 13.02 -10.60 4.41
CA LYS A 271 13.61 -9.41 5.04
C LYS A 271 14.99 -9.05 4.44
N GLU A 272 15.71 -10.04 3.91
CA GLU A 272 16.99 -9.92 3.19
C GLU A 272 16.84 -9.59 1.69
N GLY A 273 15.62 -9.59 1.17
CA GLY A 273 15.35 -9.27 -0.23
C GLY A 273 15.49 -10.45 -1.20
N LYS A 274 15.43 -11.68 -0.72
CA LYS A 274 15.34 -12.88 -1.56
C LYS A 274 13.88 -13.25 -1.84
N PRO A 275 13.55 -13.81 -3.01
CA PRO A 275 12.18 -14.27 -3.29
C PRO A 275 11.73 -15.34 -2.29
N LYS A 276 10.53 -15.21 -1.71
CA LYS A 276 10.07 -16.13 -0.63
C LYS A 276 9.60 -17.49 -1.09
N PHE A 277 8.99 -17.58 -2.27
CA PHE A 277 8.29 -18.79 -2.72
C PHE A 277 8.88 -19.36 -4.02
N ALA A 278 10.21 -19.42 -4.09
CA ALA A 278 10.98 -19.90 -5.24
C ALA A 278 11.13 -21.43 -5.25
#